data_AF-A0A4Y9YWH1-F1
#
_entry.id   AF-A0A4Y9YWH1-F1
#
_cell.length_a   1.000
_cell.length_b   1.000
_cell.length_c   1.000
_cell.angle_alpha   90.00
_cell.angle_beta   90.00
_cell.angle_gamma   90.00
#
_symmetry.space_group_name_H-M   'P 1'
#
loop_
_entity.id
_entity.type
_entity.pdbx_description
1 polymer ?
#
loop_
_entity_poly.entity_id
_entity_poly.type
_entity_poly.pdbx_seq_one_letter_code
_entity_poly.pdbx_strand_id
1 'polypeptide(L)'
;MTADKFDDVDVSLEPQLLDALRPLPPLLPSNLADQLSPHLPSREHDASIPSPSSTSASAPASPSAASASSEARAATVPYALLLSISKWSRTAAGEAALAAHVPPLAPQAYAMVSLLAGTRTSPNRKFPAVKRRDDHRMQEVARGVNDKRAIIAVLNGLLSVGGAGAAAWVAAQRTGWRDEWKVLFALLAATIVATSEVVLYILWESRRSGTTVTKKRVLLRGGDRKKIDEANTVPTDVDLADGPPPTDITPETGHRQEPSSSDGKLRRRAGLAANGPDED
;
A
#
# COMPACT_ATOMS: atom_id res chain seq x y z
N MET A 1 -3.41 -33.12 5.68
CA MET A 1 -2.75 -32.87 6.98
C MET A 1 -1.47 -32.09 6.71
N THR A 2 -1.48 -30.77 6.94
CA THR A 2 -0.32 -29.88 6.80
C THR A 2 -0.26 -28.99 8.03
N ALA A 3 -0.28 -29.61 9.22
CA ALA A 3 -0.41 -28.91 10.49
C ALA A 3 0.90 -28.19 10.90
N ASP A 4 2.06 -28.65 10.43
CA ASP A 4 3.34 -28.32 11.07
C ASP A 4 4.06 -27.07 10.52
N LYS A 5 3.46 -26.32 9.60
CA LYS A 5 4.19 -25.23 8.93
C LYS A 5 4.28 -23.94 9.76
N PHE A 6 3.47 -23.80 10.80
CA PHE A 6 3.32 -22.54 11.54
C PHE A 6 3.84 -22.60 12.98
N ASP A 7 4.31 -23.76 13.44
CA ASP A 7 4.79 -23.93 14.82
C ASP A 7 6.14 -23.23 15.08
N ASP A 8 6.93 -23.01 14.01
CA ASP A 8 8.23 -22.34 14.04
C ASP A 8 8.17 -20.83 13.73
N VAL A 9 6.96 -20.23 13.76
CA VAL A 9 6.79 -18.81 13.45
C VAL A 9 6.57 -18.02 14.72
N ASP A 10 7.61 -17.34 15.18
CA ASP A 10 7.53 -16.38 16.28
C ASP A 10 7.15 -14.98 15.80
N VAL A 11 6.26 -14.33 16.55
CA VAL A 11 5.75 -12.98 16.27
C VAL A 11 6.20 -12.04 17.38
N SER A 12 6.72 -10.87 17.01
CA SER A 12 7.01 -9.81 17.97
C SER A 12 5.72 -9.20 18.50
N LEU A 13 5.58 -9.15 19.81
CA LEU A 13 4.47 -8.48 20.46
C LEU A 13 4.69 -6.96 20.43
N GLU A 14 3.94 -6.28 19.56
CA GLU A 14 3.83 -4.82 19.59
C GLU A 14 3.11 -4.37 20.88
N PRO A 15 3.42 -3.16 21.41
CA PRO A 15 2.79 -2.66 22.64
C PRO A 15 1.25 -2.65 22.58
N GLN A 16 0.69 -2.31 21.43
CA GLN A 16 -0.77 -2.30 21.22
C GLN A 16 -1.38 -3.70 21.28
N LEU A 17 -0.65 -4.71 20.79
CA LEU A 17 -1.08 -6.10 20.84
C LEU A 17 -0.98 -6.65 22.26
N LEU A 18 0.05 -6.28 23.00
CA LEU A 18 0.17 -6.59 24.44
C LEU A 18 -1.03 -6.05 25.22
N ASP A 19 -1.39 -4.79 25.00
CA ASP A 19 -2.52 -4.17 25.68
C ASP A 19 -3.86 -4.85 25.31
N ALA A 20 -4.02 -5.27 24.05
CA ALA A 20 -5.19 -6.01 23.60
C ALA A 20 -5.28 -7.43 24.18
N LEU A 21 -4.15 -8.12 24.36
CA LEU A 21 -4.08 -9.50 24.89
C LEU A 21 -4.16 -9.56 26.42
N ARG A 22 -3.77 -8.49 27.13
CA ARG A 22 -3.75 -8.43 28.59
C ARG A 22 -5.07 -8.81 29.31
N PRO A 23 -6.28 -8.44 28.83
CA PRO A 23 -7.53 -8.83 29.50
C PRO A 23 -7.99 -10.26 29.22
N LEU A 24 -7.34 -10.98 28.29
CA LEU A 24 -7.78 -12.32 27.87
C LEU A 24 -7.49 -13.48 28.82
N PRO A 25 -6.40 -13.52 29.61
CA PRO A 25 -6.06 -14.68 30.44
C PRO A 25 -7.21 -15.23 31.31
N PRO A 26 -8.03 -14.40 32.00
CA PRO A 26 -9.13 -14.93 32.81
C PRO A 26 -10.32 -15.47 31.99
N LEU A 27 -10.42 -15.13 30.70
CA LEU A 27 -11.51 -15.54 29.81
C LEU A 27 -11.18 -16.78 28.99
N LEU A 28 -9.89 -17.03 28.78
CA LEU A 28 -9.41 -18.12 27.94
C LEU A 28 -9.57 -19.48 28.65
N PRO A 29 -9.76 -20.57 27.89
CA PRO A 29 -9.56 -21.91 28.40
C PRO A 29 -8.18 -22.01 29.07
N SER A 30 -8.09 -22.72 30.21
CA SER A 30 -6.87 -22.79 31.02
C SER A 30 -5.62 -23.16 30.20
N ASN A 31 -5.76 -24.09 29.25
CA ASN A 31 -4.65 -24.51 28.40
C ASN A 31 -4.06 -23.37 27.53
N LEU A 32 -4.88 -22.41 27.08
CA LEU A 32 -4.42 -21.26 26.31
C LEU A 32 -3.91 -20.14 27.22
N ALA A 33 -4.54 -19.96 28.38
CA ALA A 33 -4.11 -19.00 29.38
C ALA A 33 -2.71 -19.33 29.91
N ASP A 34 -2.43 -20.61 30.20
CA ASP A 34 -1.13 -21.08 30.67
C ASP A 34 -0.03 -20.87 29.63
N GLN A 35 -0.36 -21.04 28.35
CA GLN A 35 0.58 -20.79 27.24
C GLN A 35 0.82 -19.30 27.00
N LEU A 36 -0.18 -18.43 27.23
CA LEU A 36 -0.07 -16.99 26.98
C LEU A 36 0.63 -16.24 28.12
N SER A 37 0.41 -16.67 29.37
CA SER A 37 0.96 -16.06 30.59
C SER A 37 2.48 -15.80 30.57
N PRO A 38 3.35 -16.73 30.14
CA PRO A 38 4.80 -16.49 30.12
C PRO A 38 5.25 -15.39 29.15
N HIS A 39 4.40 -15.02 28.18
CA HIS A 39 4.73 -14.01 27.17
C HIS A 39 4.18 -12.62 27.49
N LEU A 40 3.29 -12.49 28.48
CA LEU A 40 2.74 -11.21 28.89
C LEU A 40 3.58 -10.65 30.04
N PRO A 41 4.41 -9.61 29.82
CA PRO A 41 5.13 -8.98 30.91
C PRO A 41 4.11 -8.42 31.91
N SER A 42 4.26 -8.83 33.18
CA SER A 42 3.48 -8.29 34.28
C SER A 42 3.74 -6.79 34.35
N ARG A 43 2.70 -5.98 34.10
CA ARG A 43 2.76 -4.52 34.03
C ARG A 43 3.44 -3.88 35.25
N GLU A 44 3.37 -4.58 36.38
CA GLU A 44 3.89 -4.13 37.66
C GLU A 44 5.41 -3.91 37.66
N HIS A 45 6.15 -4.59 36.79
CA HIS A 45 7.61 -4.48 36.80
C HIS A 45 8.15 -3.17 36.18
N ASP A 46 7.40 -2.52 35.29
CA ASP A 46 7.79 -1.24 34.65
C ASP A 46 7.30 -0.01 35.42
N ALA A 47 6.30 -0.15 36.31
CA ALA A 47 5.79 0.98 37.09
C ALA A 47 6.70 1.39 38.26
N SER A 48 7.79 0.64 38.51
CA SER A 48 8.76 0.92 39.57
C SER A 48 9.91 1.85 39.13
N ILE A 49 9.81 2.51 37.98
CA ILE A 49 10.78 3.56 37.62
C ILE A 49 10.60 4.72 38.63
N PRO A 50 11.61 5.03 39.47
CA PRO A 50 11.53 6.14 40.40
C PRO A 50 11.35 7.42 39.59
N SER A 51 10.28 8.16 39.88
CA SER A 51 10.04 9.49 39.31
C SER A 51 11.29 10.36 39.56
N PRO A 52 11.95 10.92 38.53
CA PRO A 52 13.07 11.83 38.71
C PRO A 52 12.54 13.20 39.11
N SER A 53 12.00 13.34 40.31
CA SER A 53 11.78 14.64 40.92
C SER A 53 13.04 15.06 41.70
N SER A 54 13.64 16.14 41.21
CA SER A 54 14.61 17.04 41.88
C SER A 54 15.99 16.49 42.24
N THR A 55 17.00 16.75 41.40
CA THR A 55 18.27 17.31 41.90
C THR A 55 18.99 18.15 40.85
N SER A 56 19.34 19.34 41.30
CA SER A 56 20.10 20.44 40.71
C SER A 56 21.36 20.07 39.90
N ALA A 57 21.55 20.85 38.84
CA ALA A 57 22.77 21.11 38.06
C ALA A 57 24.11 20.75 38.72
N SER A 58 24.94 19.93 38.04
CA SER A 58 26.33 20.27 37.66
C SER A 58 27.05 19.15 36.89
N ALA A 59 27.73 19.57 35.82
CA ALA A 59 28.85 18.95 35.08
C ALA A 59 28.60 17.81 34.04
N PRO A 60 29.29 17.85 32.87
CA PRO A 60 29.15 16.89 31.78
C PRO A 60 30.25 15.82 31.81
N ALA A 61 29.88 14.54 31.83
CA ALA A 61 30.77 13.42 31.55
C ALA A 61 30.09 12.41 30.62
N SER A 62 30.65 12.29 29.42
CA SER A 62 30.68 11.13 28.52
C SER A 62 29.47 10.16 28.50
N PRO A 63 28.61 10.21 27.48
CA PRO A 63 27.67 9.13 27.18
C PRO A 63 28.30 8.16 26.17
N SER A 64 28.95 7.09 26.66
CA SER A 64 29.39 6.00 25.77
C SER A 64 29.29 4.65 26.48
N ALA A 65 28.57 3.74 25.82
CA ALA A 65 28.61 2.27 25.99
C ALA A 65 27.73 1.56 27.05
N ALA A 66 26.62 2.14 27.52
CA ALA A 66 25.60 1.37 28.29
C ALA A 66 24.19 1.33 27.68
N SER A 67 23.91 2.09 26.62
CA SER A 67 22.57 2.18 26.01
C SER A 67 22.25 1.09 24.95
N ALA A 68 22.91 -0.07 24.99
CA ALA A 68 22.77 -1.10 23.95
C ALA A 68 22.43 -2.52 24.45
N SER A 69 22.24 -2.73 25.75
CA SER A 69 21.97 -4.07 26.32
C SER A 69 20.57 -4.22 26.97
N SER A 70 19.76 -3.17 26.93
CA SER A 70 18.35 -3.17 27.38
C SER A 70 17.42 -2.61 26.29
N GLU A 71 17.76 -2.85 25.02
CA GLU A 71 16.73 -2.92 24.00
C GLU A 71 15.94 -4.20 24.33
N ALA A 72 14.83 -3.99 25.05
CA ALA A 72 13.93 -5.02 25.55
C ALA A 72 13.88 -6.19 24.58
N ARG A 73 14.26 -7.40 25.02
CA ARG A 73 14.00 -8.64 24.28
C ARG A 73 12.55 -8.59 23.85
N ALA A 74 12.30 -8.25 22.59
CA ALA A 74 10.96 -8.04 22.08
C ALA A 74 10.19 -9.31 22.39
N ALA A 75 9.17 -9.21 23.26
CA ALA A 75 8.47 -10.39 23.75
C ALA A 75 7.90 -11.10 22.53
N THR A 76 8.44 -12.28 22.20
CA THR A 76 7.98 -13.07 21.07
C THR A 76 6.93 -14.04 21.53
N VAL A 77 5.85 -14.17 20.76
CA VAL A 77 4.79 -15.16 20.96
C VAL A 77 4.69 -16.08 19.74
N PRO A 78 4.52 -17.40 19.96
CA PRO A 78 4.29 -18.34 18.86
C PRO A 78 3.01 -17.98 18.08
N TYR A 79 3.11 -17.94 16.75
CA TYR A 79 1.97 -17.66 15.87
C TYR A 79 0.83 -18.67 16.05
N ALA A 80 1.18 -19.94 16.28
CA ALA A 80 0.21 -21.00 16.54
C ALA A 80 -0.70 -20.68 17.74
N LEU A 81 -0.14 -20.06 18.80
CA LEU A 81 -0.90 -19.61 19.96
C LEU A 81 -1.87 -18.49 19.59
N LEU A 82 -1.42 -17.45 18.87
CA LEU A 82 -2.29 -16.37 18.40
C LEU A 82 -3.41 -16.87 17.47
N LEU A 83 -3.11 -17.88 16.64
CA LEU A 83 -4.09 -18.53 15.78
C LEU A 83 -5.11 -19.35 16.58
N SER A 84 -4.69 -20.00 17.66
CA SER A 84 -5.61 -20.74 18.54
C SER A 84 -6.58 -19.79 19.26
N ILE A 85 -6.08 -18.63 19.72
CA ILE A 85 -6.89 -17.57 20.33
C ILE A 85 -7.88 -16.99 19.30
N SER A 86 -7.42 -16.76 18.05
CA SER A 86 -8.30 -16.23 17.00
C SER A 86 -9.34 -17.24 16.51
N LYS A 87 -9.08 -18.54 16.63
CA LYS A 87 -10.09 -19.60 16.42
C LYS A 87 -11.08 -19.65 17.57
N TRP A 88 -10.60 -19.61 18.81
CA TRP A 88 -11.44 -19.64 20.00
C TRP A 88 -12.40 -18.45 20.05
N SER A 89 -11.93 -17.24 19.71
CA SER A 89 -12.75 -16.02 19.71
C SER A 89 -13.90 -16.03 18.71
N ARG A 90 -13.88 -16.94 17.71
CA ARG A 90 -14.96 -17.14 16.73
C ARG A 90 -15.96 -18.22 17.15
N THR A 91 -15.69 -18.93 18.24
CA THR A 91 -16.64 -19.90 18.79
C THR A 91 -17.70 -19.18 19.61
N ALA A 92 -18.92 -19.71 19.66
CA ALA A 92 -20.00 -19.11 20.45
C ALA A 92 -19.63 -18.92 21.93
N ALA A 93 -18.85 -19.86 22.49
CA ALA A 93 -18.34 -19.76 23.87
C ALA A 93 -17.34 -18.60 24.03
N GLY A 94 -16.41 -18.44 23.09
CA GLY A 94 -15.46 -17.33 23.10
C GLY A 94 -16.13 -15.97 22.90
N GLU A 95 -17.09 -15.88 21.98
CA GLU A 95 -17.87 -14.66 21.76
C GLU A 95 -18.66 -14.26 23.01
N ALA A 96 -19.34 -15.22 23.65
CA ALA A 96 -20.08 -14.97 24.90
C ALA A 96 -19.14 -14.54 26.04
N ALA A 97 -17.97 -15.18 26.19
CA ALA A 97 -16.99 -14.83 27.21
C ALA A 97 -16.42 -13.41 27.01
N LEU A 98 -16.10 -13.03 25.77
CA LEU A 98 -15.61 -11.69 25.43
C LEU A 98 -16.68 -10.61 25.63
N ALA A 99 -17.93 -10.91 25.26
CA ALA A 99 -19.07 -10.00 25.45
C ALA A 99 -19.45 -9.82 26.92
N ALA A 100 -19.25 -10.84 27.76
CA ALA A 100 -19.51 -10.80 29.20
C ALA A 100 -18.44 -10.05 30.02
N HIS A 101 -17.28 -9.75 29.43
CA HIS A 101 -16.22 -9.00 30.11
C HIS A 101 -16.65 -7.54 30.38
N VAL A 102 -16.13 -6.93 31.46
CA VAL A 102 -16.35 -5.52 31.80
C VAL A 102 -15.02 -4.77 31.77
N PRO A 103 -14.78 -3.85 30.82
CA PRO A 103 -15.66 -3.41 29.73
C PRO A 103 -15.85 -4.49 28.64
N PRO A 104 -16.95 -4.45 27.88
CA PRO A 104 -17.21 -5.43 26.83
C PRO A 104 -16.14 -5.36 25.75
N LEU A 105 -15.52 -6.51 25.47
CA LEU A 105 -14.47 -6.64 24.48
C LEU A 105 -15.10 -6.98 23.12
N ALA A 106 -14.67 -6.32 22.05
CA ALA A 106 -15.21 -6.57 20.72
C ALA A 106 -14.68 -7.90 20.15
N PRO A 107 -15.51 -8.95 19.95
CA PRO A 107 -15.03 -10.27 19.51
C PRO A 107 -14.29 -10.23 18.16
N GLN A 108 -14.72 -9.34 17.27
CA GLN A 108 -14.13 -9.14 15.95
C GLN A 108 -12.67 -8.67 16.00
N ALA A 109 -12.28 -7.88 17.02
CA ALA A 109 -10.89 -7.45 17.18
C ALA A 109 -9.97 -8.65 17.44
N TYR A 110 -10.46 -9.65 18.18
CA TYR A 110 -9.73 -10.87 18.52
C TYR A 110 -9.73 -11.92 17.42
N ALA A 111 -10.74 -11.92 16.54
CA ALA A 111 -10.82 -12.82 15.39
C ALA A 111 -9.71 -12.59 14.35
N MET A 112 -9.10 -11.40 14.32
CA MET A 112 -8.06 -10.99 13.38
C MET A 112 -6.67 -10.81 14.00
N VAL A 113 -6.48 -11.14 15.28
CA VAL A 113 -5.20 -10.95 15.98
C VAL A 113 -4.03 -11.64 15.26
N SER A 114 -4.26 -12.85 14.71
CA SER A 114 -3.25 -13.57 13.94
C SER A 114 -2.92 -12.91 12.58
N LEU A 115 -3.83 -12.13 12.00
CA LEU A 115 -3.54 -11.37 10.78
C LEU A 115 -2.70 -10.14 11.09
N LEU A 116 -3.01 -9.46 12.19
CA LEU A 116 -2.26 -8.28 12.62
C LEU A 116 -0.80 -8.64 12.92
N ALA A 117 -0.61 -9.77 13.59
CA ALA A 117 0.68 -10.43 13.82
C ALA A 117 1.49 -10.70 12.54
N GLY A 118 0.83 -11.01 11.42
CA GLY A 118 1.51 -11.36 10.16
C GLY A 118 2.04 -10.16 9.36
N THR A 119 1.66 -8.93 9.71
CA THR A 119 2.02 -7.73 8.92
C THR A 119 3.37 -7.11 9.29
N ARG A 120 3.90 -7.44 10.47
CA ARG A 120 5.22 -6.99 10.93
C ARG A 120 6.07 -8.20 11.23
N THR A 121 7.01 -8.37 10.32
CA THR A 121 7.86 -9.53 10.16
C THR A 121 8.69 -9.78 11.40
N SER A 122 8.74 -11.05 11.81
CA SER A 122 9.57 -11.62 12.88
C SER A 122 10.95 -10.93 12.96
N PRO A 123 11.26 -10.19 14.04
CA PRO A 123 12.47 -9.37 14.13
C PRO A 123 13.76 -10.20 14.05
N ASN A 124 13.71 -11.48 14.43
CA ASN A 124 14.85 -12.39 14.37
C ASN A 124 14.98 -13.16 13.06
N ARG A 125 14.02 -13.05 12.13
CA ARG A 125 14.12 -13.77 10.86
C ARG A 125 14.80 -12.87 9.86
N LYS A 126 16.09 -13.13 9.66
CA LYS A 126 16.83 -12.65 8.49
C LYS A 126 16.03 -13.10 7.26
N PHE A 127 15.34 -12.18 6.61
CA PHE A 127 14.66 -12.52 5.37
C PHE A 127 15.70 -13.13 4.44
N PRO A 128 15.42 -14.29 3.81
CA PRO A 128 16.30 -14.76 2.77
C PRO A 128 16.42 -13.61 1.78
N ALA A 129 17.65 -13.20 1.47
CA ALA A 129 17.88 -12.20 0.43
C ALA A 129 17.10 -12.68 -0.78
N VAL A 130 16.05 -11.94 -1.15
CA VAL A 130 15.21 -12.29 -2.29
C VAL A 130 16.19 -12.31 -3.45
N LYS A 131 16.57 -13.51 -3.91
CA LYS A 131 17.33 -13.66 -5.14
C LYS A 131 16.40 -13.06 -6.18
N ARG A 132 16.72 -11.85 -6.63
CA ARG A 132 15.97 -11.10 -7.63
C ARG A 132 15.80 -12.04 -8.80
N ARG A 133 14.61 -12.63 -8.90
CA ARG A 133 14.29 -13.68 -9.85
C ARG A 133 14.45 -13.06 -11.23
N ASP A 134 15.30 -13.68 -12.05
CA ASP A 134 15.77 -13.24 -13.37
C ASP A 134 14.89 -12.17 -14.02
N ASP A 135 15.43 -10.94 -14.08
CA ASP A 135 14.75 -9.74 -14.61
C ASP A 135 14.14 -9.97 -16.02
N HIS A 136 14.68 -10.94 -16.77
CA HIS A 136 14.20 -11.36 -18.09
C HIS A 136 12.74 -11.85 -18.10
N ARG A 137 12.35 -12.72 -17.15
CA ARG A 137 10.99 -13.28 -17.14
C ARG A 137 9.94 -12.22 -16.77
N MET A 138 10.32 -11.28 -15.92
CA MET A 138 9.46 -10.18 -15.51
C MET A 138 9.29 -9.16 -16.66
N GLN A 139 10.33 -8.97 -17.48
CA GLN A 139 10.28 -8.12 -18.67
C GLN A 139 9.38 -8.69 -19.78
N GLU A 140 9.37 -10.00 -19.99
CA GLU A 140 8.47 -10.66 -20.94
C GLU A 140 7.00 -10.54 -20.54
N VAL A 141 6.70 -10.75 -19.24
CA VAL A 141 5.33 -10.59 -18.73
C VAL A 141 4.87 -9.13 -18.83
N ALA A 142 5.76 -8.17 -18.57
CA ALA A 142 5.44 -6.75 -18.70
C ALA A 142 5.13 -6.34 -20.16
N ARG A 143 5.86 -6.90 -21.15
CA ARG A 143 5.57 -6.69 -22.58
C ARG A 143 4.19 -7.22 -22.96
N GLY A 144 3.87 -8.45 -22.56
CA GLY A 144 2.57 -9.06 -22.87
C GLY A 144 1.36 -8.32 -22.28
N VAL A 145 1.52 -7.67 -21.12
CA VAL A 145 0.45 -6.85 -20.53
C VAL A 145 0.30 -5.50 -21.25
N ASN A 146 1.39 -4.92 -21.75
CA ASN A 146 1.36 -3.64 -22.47
C ASN A 146 0.69 -3.79 -23.85
N ASP A 147 1.00 -4.87 -24.57
CA ASP A 147 0.43 -5.14 -25.90
C ASP A 147 -1.10 -5.31 -25.83
N LYS A 148 -1.58 -6.04 -24.83
CA LYS A 148 -3.04 -6.21 -24.59
C LYS A 148 -3.73 -4.87 -24.35
N ARG A 149 -3.12 -3.97 -23.59
CA ARG A 149 -3.69 -2.64 -23.32
C ARG A 149 -3.72 -1.77 -24.57
N ALA A 150 -2.67 -1.84 -25.40
CA ALA A 150 -2.62 -1.12 -26.66
C ALA A 150 -3.73 -1.59 -27.62
N ILE A 151 -3.92 -2.91 -27.76
CA ILE A 151 -4.96 -3.49 -28.61
C ILE A 151 -6.36 -3.06 -28.13
N ILE A 152 -6.61 -3.10 -26.82
CA ILE A 152 -7.91 -2.67 -26.25
C ILE A 152 -8.15 -1.18 -26.50
N ALA A 153 -7.11 -0.35 -26.38
CA ALA A 153 -7.23 1.08 -26.66
C ALA A 153 -7.60 1.36 -28.13
N VAL A 154 -6.94 0.67 -29.07
CA VAL A 154 -7.26 0.79 -30.51
C VAL A 154 -8.67 0.31 -30.81
N LEU A 155 -9.11 -0.81 -30.22
CA LEU A 155 -10.47 -1.32 -30.40
C LEU A 155 -11.52 -0.35 -29.85
N ASN A 156 -11.31 0.24 -28.67
CA ASN A 156 -12.21 1.24 -28.11
C ASN A 156 -12.27 2.51 -28.98
N GLY A 157 -11.13 2.92 -29.54
CA GLY A 157 -11.05 4.02 -30.49
C GLY A 157 -11.89 3.78 -31.75
N LEU A 158 -11.65 2.65 -32.43
CA LEU A 158 -12.40 2.24 -33.62
C LEU A 158 -13.90 2.12 -33.37
N LEU A 159 -14.30 1.55 -32.22
CA LEU A 159 -15.70 1.42 -31.86
C LEU A 159 -16.36 2.79 -31.62
N SER A 160 -15.62 3.75 -31.05
CA SER A 160 -16.08 5.12 -30.85
C SER A 160 -16.27 5.85 -32.18
N VAL A 161 -15.31 5.72 -33.11
CA VAL A 161 -15.39 6.29 -34.47
C VAL A 161 -16.61 5.72 -35.21
N GLY A 162 -16.76 4.39 -35.20
CA GLY A 162 -17.87 3.71 -35.85
C GLY A 162 -19.23 4.07 -35.23
N GLY A 163 -19.30 4.17 -33.90
CA GLY A 163 -20.48 4.58 -33.17
C GLY A 163 -20.91 6.02 -33.49
N ALA A 164 -19.95 6.96 -33.53
CA ALA A 164 -20.22 8.35 -33.90
C ALA A 164 -20.67 8.47 -35.37
N GLY A 165 -20.04 7.74 -36.29
CA GLY A 165 -20.41 7.71 -37.70
C GLY A 165 -21.82 7.13 -37.93
N ALA A 166 -22.14 6.02 -37.26
CA ALA A 166 -23.47 5.40 -37.32
C ALA A 166 -24.55 6.33 -36.72
N ALA A 167 -24.27 6.97 -35.58
CA ALA A 167 -25.19 7.93 -34.97
C ALA A 167 -25.42 9.16 -35.88
N ALA A 168 -24.37 9.71 -36.48
CA ALA A 168 -24.47 10.81 -37.43
C ALA A 168 -25.26 10.41 -38.69
N TRP A 169 -25.05 9.19 -39.20
CA TRP A 169 -25.80 8.66 -40.33
C TRP A 169 -27.30 8.55 -40.03
N VAL A 170 -27.66 7.99 -38.86
CA VAL A 170 -29.06 7.88 -38.43
C VAL A 170 -29.70 9.25 -38.24
N ALA A 171 -28.97 10.23 -37.70
CA ALA A 171 -29.46 11.60 -37.59
C ALA A 171 -29.68 12.25 -38.97
N ALA A 172 -28.75 12.04 -39.91
CA ALA A 172 -28.82 12.59 -41.26
C ALA A 172 -29.95 11.96 -42.11
N GLN A 173 -30.37 10.73 -41.83
CA GLN A 173 -31.56 10.14 -42.47
C GLN A 173 -32.84 10.90 -42.11
N ARG A 174 -32.92 11.53 -40.93
CA ARG A 174 -34.11 12.27 -40.49
C ARG A 174 -34.21 13.69 -41.04
N THR A 175 -33.11 14.26 -41.54
CA THR A 175 -33.07 15.67 -41.98
C THR A 175 -33.37 15.87 -43.48
N GLY A 176 -33.61 14.80 -44.24
CA GLY A 176 -33.99 14.88 -45.66
C GLY A 176 -32.89 15.39 -46.60
N TRP A 177 -31.62 15.37 -46.18
CA TRP A 177 -30.50 15.79 -47.01
C TRP A 177 -30.29 14.85 -48.21
N ARG A 178 -29.81 15.39 -49.34
CA ARG A 178 -29.37 14.58 -50.50
C ARG A 178 -28.25 13.63 -50.07
N ASP A 179 -28.24 12.42 -50.60
CA ASP A 179 -27.33 11.35 -50.15
C ASP A 179 -25.84 11.72 -50.31
N GLU A 180 -25.51 12.56 -51.30
CA GLU A 180 -24.17 13.11 -51.51
C GLU A 180 -23.63 13.84 -50.26
N TRP A 181 -24.46 14.66 -49.61
CA TRP A 181 -24.06 15.42 -48.42
C TRP A 181 -23.91 14.52 -47.19
N LYS A 182 -24.66 13.42 -47.13
CA LYS A 182 -24.53 12.44 -46.03
C LYS A 182 -23.18 11.75 -46.07
N VAL A 183 -22.73 11.35 -47.26
CA VAL A 183 -21.43 10.69 -47.44
C VAL A 183 -20.28 11.66 -47.15
N LEU A 184 -20.36 12.90 -47.65
CA LEU A 184 -19.33 13.92 -47.38
C LEU A 184 -19.21 14.23 -45.89
N PHE A 185 -20.33 14.37 -45.18
CA PHE A 185 -20.33 14.64 -43.74
C PHE A 185 -19.77 13.46 -42.93
N ALA A 186 -20.15 12.23 -43.30
CA ALA A 186 -19.63 11.02 -42.65
C ALA A 186 -18.12 10.87 -42.85
N LEU A 187 -17.62 11.14 -44.06
CA LEU A 187 -16.18 11.07 -44.39
C LEU A 187 -15.39 12.15 -43.64
N LEU A 188 -15.92 13.37 -43.56
CA LEU A 188 -15.32 14.47 -42.81
C LEU A 188 -15.26 14.17 -41.31
N ALA A 189 -16.36 13.67 -40.72
CA ALA A 189 -16.38 13.23 -39.33
C ALA A 189 -15.35 12.12 -39.05
N ALA A 190 -15.29 11.10 -39.91
CA ALA A 190 -14.31 10.01 -39.78
C ALA A 190 -12.86 10.52 -39.85
N THR A 191 -12.57 11.49 -40.73
CA THR A 191 -11.24 12.08 -40.88
C THR A 191 -10.84 12.89 -39.65
N ILE A 192 -11.76 13.66 -39.06
CA ILE A 192 -11.50 14.42 -37.82
C ILE A 192 -11.19 13.46 -36.66
N VAL A 193 -11.94 12.37 -36.52
CA VAL A 193 -11.69 11.41 -35.43
C VAL A 193 -10.36 10.68 -35.65
N ALA A 194 -10.06 10.24 -36.87
CA ALA A 194 -8.80 9.58 -37.20
C ALA A 194 -7.58 10.49 -36.92
N THR A 195 -7.66 11.77 -37.32
CA THR A 195 -6.60 12.75 -37.03
C THR A 195 -6.46 13.03 -35.53
N SER A 196 -7.57 13.11 -34.80
CA SER A 196 -7.56 13.28 -33.34
C SER A 196 -6.87 12.11 -32.62
N GLU A 197 -7.11 10.87 -33.05
CA GLU A 197 -6.45 9.69 -32.47
C GLU A 197 -4.94 9.66 -32.76
N VAL A 198 -4.52 10.00 -33.98
CA VAL A 198 -3.08 10.07 -34.33
C VAL A 198 -2.36 11.10 -33.46
N VAL A 199 -2.96 12.28 -33.25
CA VAL A 199 -2.37 13.31 -32.37
C VAL A 199 -2.31 12.82 -30.92
N LEU A 200 -3.35 12.16 -30.40
CA LEU A 200 -3.32 11.58 -29.06
C LEU A 200 -2.23 10.51 -28.93
N TYR A 201 -2.06 9.67 -29.95
CA TYR A 201 -1.03 8.64 -29.98
C TYR A 201 0.38 9.26 -29.93
N ILE A 202 0.64 10.28 -30.75
CA ILE A 202 1.93 11.01 -30.75
C ILE A 202 2.19 11.65 -29.37
N LEU A 203 1.17 12.23 -28.73
CA LEU A 203 1.32 12.90 -27.44
C LEU A 203 1.55 11.89 -26.30
N TRP A 204 0.93 10.71 -26.39
CA TRP A 204 1.16 9.61 -25.47
C TRP A 204 2.54 8.98 -25.64
N GLU A 205 3.00 8.81 -26.88
CA GLU A 205 4.33 8.31 -27.21
C GLU A 205 5.43 9.29 -26.75
N SER A 206 5.21 10.59 -26.92
CA SER A 206 6.09 11.65 -26.42
C SER A 206 6.24 11.60 -24.88
N ARG A 207 5.13 11.41 -24.15
CA ARG A 207 5.16 11.26 -22.68
C ARG A 207 5.88 10.00 -22.22
N ARG A 208 5.76 8.88 -22.94
CA ARG A 208 6.47 7.64 -22.61
C ARG A 208 7.97 7.72 -22.92
N SER A 209 8.34 8.39 -24.00
CA SER A 209 9.73 8.55 -24.43
C SER A 209 10.54 9.50 -23.52
N GLY A 210 9.86 10.41 -22.79
CA GLY A 210 10.51 11.36 -21.87
C GLY A 210 11.08 10.76 -20.57
N THR A 211 10.72 9.52 -20.21
CA THR A 211 11.19 8.89 -18.95
C THR A 211 12.48 8.07 -19.06
N THR A 212 13.10 7.97 -20.23
CA THR A 212 14.53 7.59 -20.29
C THR A 212 15.36 8.82 -19.93
N VAL A 213 15.25 9.25 -18.67
CA VAL A 213 16.20 10.19 -18.09
C VAL A 213 17.56 9.57 -18.30
N THR A 214 18.29 10.21 -19.20
CA THR A 214 19.72 10.09 -19.42
C THR A 214 20.38 10.13 -18.05
N LYS A 215 20.59 8.96 -17.43
CA LYS A 215 21.68 8.73 -16.47
C LYS A 215 22.97 8.84 -17.27
N LYS A 216 23.23 10.03 -17.81
CA LYS A 216 24.55 10.48 -18.19
C LYS A 216 25.28 10.47 -16.86
N ARG A 217 26.08 9.43 -16.67
CA ARG A 217 27.03 9.30 -15.58
C ARG A 217 27.83 10.60 -15.55
N VAL A 218 27.41 11.51 -14.68
CA VAL A 218 28.35 12.40 -14.00
C VAL A 218 29.10 11.48 -13.04
N LEU A 219 29.98 10.65 -13.62
CA LEU A 219 31.16 10.13 -12.94
C LEU A 219 32.17 11.28 -12.99
N LEU A 220 31.84 12.36 -12.28
CA LEU A 220 32.87 13.21 -11.74
C LEU A 220 33.19 12.63 -10.36
N ARG A 221 34.47 12.26 -10.23
CA ARG A 221 35.33 12.88 -9.22
C ARG A 221 35.31 12.22 -7.84
N GLY A 222 36.15 11.19 -7.75
CA GLY A 222 36.80 10.76 -6.52
C GLY A 222 37.45 9.41 -6.77
N GLY A 223 38.76 9.24 -6.86
CA GLY A 223 39.89 10.16 -6.78
C GLY A 223 41.12 9.29 -7.02
N ASP A 224 42.07 9.77 -7.79
CA ASP A 224 43.46 9.30 -7.72
C ASP A 224 44.36 10.43 -8.21
N ARG A 225 44.73 11.28 -7.25
CA ARG A 225 45.88 12.17 -7.34
C ARG A 225 47.13 11.29 -7.20
N LYS A 226 47.87 11.09 -8.29
CA LYS A 226 49.31 10.85 -8.20
C LYS A 226 50.03 11.98 -8.94
N LYS A 227 50.89 12.66 -8.18
CA LYS A 227 51.88 13.67 -8.56
C LYS A 227 52.51 13.39 -9.93
N ILE A 228 52.81 14.46 -10.68
CA ILE A 228 54.17 14.86 -11.10
C ILE A 228 54.05 16.19 -11.89
N ASP A 229 54.73 17.21 -11.33
CA ASP A 229 55.46 18.36 -11.89
C ASP A 229 54.75 19.27 -12.93
N GLU A 230 54.45 20.53 -12.58
CA GLU A 230 55.39 21.67 -12.47
C GLU A 230 55.88 22.16 -13.85
N ALA A 231 55.13 23.08 -14.46
CA ALA A 231 55.66 24.31 -15.06
C ALA A 231 54.55 25.14 -15.74
N ASN A 232 54.40 26.37 -15.25
CA ASN A 232 54.31 27.58 -16.08
C ASN A 232 53.04 27.79 -16.93
N THR A 233 52.11 28.64 -16.48
CA THR A 233 51.89 29.98 -17.09
C THR A 233 50.81 30.79 -16.36
N VAL A 234 51.07 32.10 -16.40
CA VAL A 234 50.54 33.29 -15.69
C VAL A 234 49.07 33.62 -16.02
N PRO A 235 48.36 34.39 -15.15
CA PRO A 235 46.91 34.56 -15.14
C PRO A 235 46.47 35.86 -15.82
N THR A 236 45.18 35.97 -16.20
CA THR A 236 44.45 37.26 -16.20
C THR A 236 42.93 37.05 -16.25
N ASP A 237 42.23 38.00 -15.61
CA ASP A 237 40.80 38.33 -15.49
C ASP A 237 39.93 38.03 -16.76
N VAL A 238 38.60 37.95 -16.75
CA VAL A 238 37.59 38.91 -16.26
C VAL A 238 36.18 38.26 -16.28
N ASP A 239 35.23 38.96 -15.64
CA ASP A 239 33.79 39.06 -15.92
C ASP A 239 32.76 38.17 -15.19
N LEU A 240 32.24 38.73 -14.10
CA LEU A 240 30.94 39.45 -14.06
C LEU A 240 29.77 38.86 -14.88
N ALA A 241 28.78 38.27 -14.19
CA ALA A 241 27.35 38.56 -14.39
C ALA A 241 26.43 37.73 -13.46
N ASP A 242 25.60 38.47 -12.72
CA ASP A 242 24.20 38.24 -12.34
C ASP A 242 23.59 36.82 -12.35
N GLY A 243 23.11 36.41 -11.17
CA GLY A 243 22.08 35.39 -11.01
C GLY A 243 20.94 35.90 -10.12
N PRO A 244 19.65 35.79 -10.52
CA PRO A 244 18.50 36.27 -9.75
C PRO A 244 18.17 35.37 -8.55
N PRO A 245 17.41 35.87 -7.55
CA PRO A 245 17.14 35.18 -6.29
C PRO A 245 16.13 34.03 -6.42
N PRO A 246 16.14 33.07 -5.48
CA PRO A 246 15.22 31.93 -5.48
C PRO A 246 13.81 32.37 -5.07
N THR A 247 12.81 31.95 -5.86
CA THR A 247 11.39 32.09 -5.52
C THR A 247 10.93 31.01 -4.56
N ASP A 248 10.27 31.47 -3.50
CA ASP A 248 9.51 30.71 -2.52
C ASP A 248 8.50 29.75 -3.17
N ILE A 249 8.45 28.52 -2.65
CA ILE A 249 7.45 27.52 -2.99
C ILE A 249 6.48 27.42 -1.81
N THR A 250 5.35 28.10 -1.93
CA THR A 250 4.20 27.95 -1.02
C THR A 250 3.53 26.59 -1.28
N PRO A 251 3.24 25.76 -0.26
CA PRO A 251 2.45 24.56 -0.44
C PRO A 251 0.96 24.94 -0.53
N GLU A 252 0.35 24.65 -1.67
CA GLU A 252 -1.08 24.82 -1.91
C GLU A 252 -1.89 23.78 -1.12
N THR A 253 -2.87 24.29 -0.40
CA THR A 253 -3.82 23.60 0.45
C THR A 253 -4.83 22.83 -0.40
N GLY A 254 -4.59 21.52 -0.61
CA GLY A 254 -5.53 20.64 -1.31
C GLY A 254 -6.75 20.28 -0.44
N HIS A 255 -7.89 20.90 -0.77
CA HIS A 255 -9.22 20.58 -0.25
C HIS A 255 -9.55 19.09 -0.38
N ARG A 256 -9.78 18.43 0.76
CA ARG A 256 -10.34 17.08 0.88
C ARG A 256 -11.84 17.14 0.58
N GLN A 257 -12.22 16.68 -0.60
CA GLN A 257 -13.62 16.55 -1.02
C GLN A 257 -14.19 15.24 -0.43
N GLU A 258 -15.17 15.37 0.47
CA GLU A 258 -15.93 14.23 1.00
C GLU A 258 -16.82 13.61 -0.08
N PRO A 259 -16.81 12.29 -0.27
CA PRO A 259 -17.84 11.61 -1.03
C PRO A 259 -19.11 11.48 -0.18
N SER A 260 -20.09 12.31 -0.54
CA SER A 260 -21.52 12.22 -0.21
C SER A 260 -22.02 10.77 -0.23
N SER A 261 -22.36 10.27 0.97
CA SER A 261 -23.07 9.02 1.21
C SER A 261 -24.51 9.13 0.67
N SER A 262 -24.77 8.51 -0.47
CA SER A 262 -26.11 8.42 -1.07
C SER A 262 -26.81 7.14 -0.61
N ASP A 263 -27.82 7.34 0.24
CA ASP A 263 -29.13 6.68 0.22
C ASP A 263 -29.23 5.28 -0.42
N GLY A 264 -28.86 4.26 0.36
CA GLY A 264 -29.21 2.87 0.13
C GLY A 264 -30.63 2.56 0.60
N LYS A 265 -31.61 2.96 -0.19
CA LYS A 265 -33.05 2.73 0.02
C LYS A 265 -33.40 1.22 0.00
N LEU A 266 -33.89 0.76 1.15
CA LEU A 266 -34.78 -0.38 1.41
C LEU A 266 -35.27 -1.17 0.18
N ARG A 267 -34.88 -2.44 0.10
CA ARG A 267 -35.73 -3.51 -0.46
C ARG A 267 -35.92 -4.62 0.57
N ARG A 268 -36.98 -4.48 1.36
CA ARG A 268 -37.69 -5.61 1.96
C ARG A 268 -38.18 -6.50 0.82
N ARG A 269 -37.77 -7.77 0.82
CA ARG A 269 -38.49 -8.82 0.11
C ARG A 269 -38.81 -9.91 1.11
N ALA A 270 -40.02 -9.83 1.65
CA ALA A 270 -40.65 -10.92 2.38
C ALA A 270 -40.91 -12.06 1.37
N GLY A 271 -40.24 -13.18 1.56
CA GLY A 271 -40.54 -14.45 0.90
C GLY A 271 -41.38 -15.29 1.85
N LEU A 272 -42.68 -15.04 1.84
CA LEU A 272 -43.71 -15.90 2.44
C LEU A 272 -44.12 -16.88 1.33
N ALA A 273 -43.81 -18.16 1.49
CA ALA A 273 -44.41 -19.24 0.69
C ALA A 273 -44.47 -20.49 1.55
N ALA A 274 -45.63 -20.64 2.19
CA ALA A 274 -46.16 -21.93 2.61
C ALA A 274 -46.60 -22.69 1.35
N ASN A 275 -46.30 -23.99 1.30
CA ASN A 275 -47.23 -25.06 0.91
C ASN A 275 -46.46 -26.39 0.81
N GLY A 276 -46.88 -27.35 1.65
CA GLY A 276 -46.77 -28.78 1.33
C GLY A 276 -47.69 -29.15 0.16
N PRO A 277 -47.77 -30.42 -0.24
CA PRO A 277 -48.32 -31.45 0.64
C PRO A 277 -47.58 -32.81 0.60
N ASP A 278 -48.04 -33.65 1.52
CA ASP A 278 -47.80 -35.08 1.68
C ASP A 278 -47.96 -35.89 0.38
N GLU A 279 -47.13 -36.91 0.21
CA GLU A 279 -47.44 -38.09 -0.60
C GLU A 279 -47.21 -39.35 0.24
N ASP A 280 -48.23 -40.21 0.20
CA ASP A 280 -48.28 -41.58 0.73
C ASP A 280 -47.30 -42.54 0.03
#